data_AF-A0A813LGF6-F1
#
_entry.id   AF-A0A813LGF6-F1
#
_cell.length_a   1.000
_cell.length_b   1.000
_cell.length_c   1.000
_cell.angle_alpha   90.00
_cell.angle_beta   90.00
_cell.angle_gamma   90.00
#
_symmetry.space_group_name_H-M   'P 1'
#
loop_
_entity.id
_entity.type
_entity.pdbx_description
1 polymer ?
#
loop_
_entity_poly.entity_id
_entity_poly.type
_entity_poly.pdbx_seq_one_letter_code
_entity_poly.pdbx_strand_id
1 'polypeptide(L)'
;MALLRQAVLSARVLPVRSVAPAVATACRFFSMPALRSLESKQTSAGAKLTPAGLGEPLSKRNAGVSVLGCAIAMVAVGGCAQGIGQLFAALVVGMARNPSMKEDLFTYTLIGMGFLEFLAIVVILIAGLLLYSE
;
A
#
# COMPACT_ATOMS: atom_id res chain seq x y z
N MET A 1 -38.75 42.59 -18.85
CA MET A 1 -37.49 42.74 -18.08
C MET A 1 -37.48 42.03 -16.72
N ALA A 2 -38.62 41.73 -16.08
CA ALA A 2 -38.67 41.01 -14.80
C ALA A 2 -38.43 39.48 -14.92
N LEU A 3 -38.86 38.86 -16.03
CA LEU A 3 -38.72 37.41 -16.24
C LEU A 3 -37.28 36.94 -16.50
N LEU A 4 -36.41 37.82 -17.04
CA LEU A 4 -35.02 37.46 -17.35
C LEU A 4 -34.13 37.42 -16.09
N ARG A 5 -34.52 38.13 -15.02
CA ARG A 5 -33.81 38.09 -13.72
C ARG A 5 -34.18 36.86 -12.88
N GLN A 6 -35.39 36.33 -13.03
CA GLN A 6 -35.82 35.11 -12.33
C GLN A 6 -35.14 33.84 -12.88
N ALA A 7 -34.81 33.81 -14.18
CA ALA A 7 -34.05 32.72 -14.79
C ALA A 7 -32.60 32.64 -14.28
N VAL A 8 -31.95 33.79 -14.05
CA VAL A 8 -30.57 33.83 -13.56
C VAL A 8 -30.47 33.46 -12.06
N LEU A 9 -31.50 33.77 -11.27
CA LEU A 9 -31.54 33.36 -9.85
C LEU A 9 -31.94 31.90 -9.64
N SER A 10 -32.75 31.28 -10.52
CA SER A 10 -33.07 29.84 -10.42
C SER A 10 -31.93 28.93 -10.87
N ALA A 11 -31.00 29.41 -11.71
CA ALA A 11 -29.87 28.61 -12.17
C ALA A 11 -28.76 28.40 -11.11
N ARG A 12 -28.80 29.12 -9.98
CA ARG A 12 -27.81 29.00 -8.89
C ARG A 12 -28.14 27.93 -7.85
N VAL A 13 -29.31 27.26 -7.94
CA VAL A 13 -29.73 26.20 -7.01
C VAL A 13 -29.82 24.85 -7.73
N LEU A 14 -28.73 24.47 -8.39
CA LEU A 14 -28.48 23.08 -8.75
C LEU A 14 -27.56 22.50 -7.67
N PRO A 15 -28.00 21.47 -6.92
CA PRO A 15 -27.11 20.78 -6.00
C PRO A 15 -26.00 20.15 -6.85
N VAL A 16 -24.77 20.57 -6.58
CA VAL A 16 -23.56 19.89 -7.06
C VAL A 16 -23.62 18.47 -6.51
N ARG A 17 -24.18 17.54 -7.29
CA ARG A 17 -24.08 16.11 -7.03
C ARG A 17 -22.66 15.72 -7.39
N SER A 18 -21.77 15.92 -6.42
CA SER A 18 -20.44 15.32 -6.37
C SER A 18 -20.58 13.83 -6.67
N VAL A 19 -20.21 13.43 -7.89
CA VAL A 19 -19.96 12.02 -8.21
C VAL A 19 -18.62 11.70 -7.59
N ALA A 20 -18.66 11.35 -6.30
CA ALA A 20 -17.54 10.72 -5.64
C ALA A 20 -17.18 9.43 -6.41
N PRO A 21 -15.88 9.13 -6.63
CA PRO A 21 -15.51 7.84 -7.16
C PRO A 21 -15.91 6.79 -6.13
N ALA A 22 -16.62 5.75 -6.58
CA ALA A 22 -16.95 4.57 -5.82
C ALA A 22 -15.70 3.71 -5.56
N VAL A 23 -14.74 4.26 -4.81
CA VAL A 23 -13.59 3.54 -4.23
C VAL A 23 -13.80 3.55 -2.71
N ALA A 24 -14.79 2.81 -2.25
CA ALA A 24 -15.05 2.62 -0.82
C ALA A 24 -15.69 1.24 -0.51
N THR A 25 -15.41 0.24 -1.34
CA THR A 25 -15.93 -1.13 -1.14
C THR A 25 -14.85 -2.14 -0.73
N ALA A 26 -13.58 -1.75 -0.62
CA ALA A 26 -12.54 -2.63 -0.06
C ALA A 26 -12.31 -2.43 1.46
N CYS A 27 -12.80 -1.33 2.04
CA CYS A 27 -12.57 -1.03 3.47
C CYS A 27 -13.68 -1.55 4.41
N ARG A 28 -14.68 -2.29 3.91
CA ARG A 28 -15.83 -2.74 4.73
C ARG A 28 -15.66 -4.09 5.41
N PHE A 29 -14.56 -4.81 5.18
CA PHE A 29 -14.27 -6.05 5.93
C PHE A 29 -13.45 -5.83 7.21
N PHE A 30 -13.02 -4.60 7.49
CA PHE A 30 -12.36 -4.25 8.77
C PHE A 30 -13.20 -3.25 9.57
N SER A 31 -14.51 -3.50 9.62
CA SER A 31 -15.41 -2.82 10.54
C SER A 31 -15.31 -3.48 11.92
N MET A 32 -14.54 -2.83 12.81
CA MET A 32 -14.69 -2.77 14.27
C MET A 32 -15.10 -4.06 15.02
N PRO A 33 -14.30 -4.41 16.03
CA PRO A 33 -14.81 -4.22 17.38
C PRO A 33 -14.00 -3.16 18.11
N ALA A 34 -14.74 -2.25 18.72
CA ALA A 34 -14.47 -1.65 20.02
C ALA A 34 -12.99 -1.36 20.35
N LEU A 35 -12.73 -0.06 20.41
CA LEU A 35 -11.81 0.67 21.28
C LEU A 35 -11.69 0.03 22.71
N ARG A 36 -11.10 -1.16 22.80
CA ARG A 36 -10.60 -1.77 24.02
C ARG A 36 -9.10 -1.63 24.00
N SER A 37 -8.65 -0.61 24.71
CA SER A 37 -7.31 -0.56 25.31
C SER A 37 -6.16 -0.78 24.33
N LEU A 38 -5.71 0.30 23.69
CA LEU A 38 -4.28 0.48 23.48
C LEU A 38 -3.63 0.80 24.83
N GLU A 39 -3.70 -0.13 25.78
CA GLU A 39 -2.63 -0.30 26.73
C GLU A 39 -1.58 -1.14 25.99
N SER A 40 -0.90 -0.50 25.03
CA SER A 40 0.46 -0.90 24.72
C SER A 40 1.23 -0.65 26.00
N LYS A 41 1.24 -1.65 26.88
CA LYS A 41 2.19 -1.78 27.96
C LYS A 41 3.56 -1.87 27.30
N GLN A 42 4.08 -0.70 26.95
CA GLN A 42 5.49 -0.45 26.69
C GLN A 42 6.16 -0.75 28.03
N THR A 43 6.36 -2.05 28.25
CA THR A 43 7.15 -2.55 29.35
C THR A 43 8.55 -2.19 28.91
N SER A 44 8.99 -0.99 29.29
CA SER A 44 10.39 -0.67 29.46
C SER A 44 10.92 -1.66 30.51
N ALA A 45 11.14 -2.90 30.09
CA ALA A 45 11.81 -3.90 30.88
C ALA A 45 13.23 -3.38 31.03
N GLY A 46 13.49 -2.79 32.21
CA GLY A 46 14.78 -2.23 32.56
C GLY A 46 15.89 -3.20 32.23
N ALA A 47 16.98 -2.65 31.71
CA ALA A 47 18.23 -3.35 31.50
C ALA A 47 18.71 -3.92 32.83
N LYS A 48 18.32 -5.17 33.13
CA LYS A 48 18.88 -5.95 34.22
C LYS A 48 20.25 -6.41 33.73
N LEU A 49 21.29 -5.67 34.12
CA LEU A 49 22.70 -6.00 33.87
C LEU A 49 23.06 -7.28 34.63
N THR A 50 22.77 -8.44 34.05
CA THR A 50 23.36 -9.71 34.48
C THR A 50 24.79 -9.80 33.93
N PRO A 51 25.79 -10.14 34.76
CA PRO A 51 27.16 -10.27 34.30
C PRO A 51 27.25 -11.42 33.30
N ALA A 52 27.58 -11.11 32.06
CA ALA A 52 27.79 -12.07 31.00
C ALA A 52 28.96 -13.00 31.39
N GLY A 53 28.67 -14.28 31.63
CA GLY A 53 29.69 -15.30 31.83
C GLY A 53 30.43 -15.60 30.52
N LEU A 54 31.74 -15.83 30.60
CA LEU A 54 32.57 -16.32 29.48
C LEU A 54 32.07 -17.71 29.05
N GLY A 55 31.05 -17.77 28.20
CA GLY A 55 30.46 -19.03 27.71
C GLY A 55 28.96 -18.97 27.45
N GLU A 56 28.25 -17.91 27.83
CA GLU A 56 26.85 -17.76 27.44
C GLU A 56 26.74 -17.28 25.98
N PRO A 57 25.83 -17.84 25.15
CA PRO A 57 25.58 -17.34 23.81
C PRO A 57 25.14 -15.87 23.93
N LEU A 58 26.00 -14.96 23.46
CA LEU A 58 25.91 -13.50 23.63
C LEU A 58 24.66 -12.87 22.98
N SER A 59 23.75 -13.65 22.41
CA SER A 59 22.52 -13.15 21.80
C SER A 59 21.36 -14.12 22.04
N LYS A 60 20.43 -13.73 22.93
CA LYS A 60 19.06 -14.26 22.89
C LYS A 60 18.43 -13.76 21.59
N ARG A 61 18.53 -14.57 20.53
CA ARG A 61 17.91 -14.25 19.23
C ARG A 61 16.40 -14.34 19.36
N ASN A 62 15.71 -13.22 19.18
CA ASN A 62 14.26 -13.18 19.26
C ASN A 62 13.65 -13.48 17.88
N ALA A 63 13.83 -14.70 17.35
CA ALA A 63 13.36 -15.09 16.02
C ALA A 63 11.86 -14.78 15.72
N GLY A 64 11.04 -14.62 16.76
CA GLY A 64 9.64 -14.21 16.61
C GLY A 64 9.45 -12.77 16.13
N VAL A 65 10.32 -11.81 16.49
CA VAL A 65 10.14 -10.41 16.13
C VAL A 65 10.51 -10.12 14.68
N SER A 66 11.62 -10.65 14.14
CA SER A 66 11.93 -10.34 12.74
C SER A 66 11.15 -11.19 11.74
N VAL A 67 10.61 -12.35 12.11
CA VAL A 67 9.57 -13.02 11.30
C VAL A 67 8.30 -12.16 11.22
N LEU A 68 7.88 -11.53 12.32
CA LEU A 68 6.73 -10.63 12.33
C LEU A 68 7.01 -9.36 11.52
N GLY A 69 8.21 -8.80 11.64
CA GLY A 69 8.68 -7.67 10.83
C GLY A 69 8.74 -7.99 9.32
N CYS A 70 9.24 -9.18 8.97
CA CYS A 70 9.26 -9.70 7.61
C CYS A 70 7.85 -9.84 7.03
N ALA A 71 6.90 -10.41 7.81
CA ALA A 71 5.51 -10.55 7.38
C ALA A 71 4.85 -9.20 7.10
N ILE A 72 5.07 -8.19 7.94
CA ILE A 72 4.55 -6.83 7.75
C ILE A 72 5.16 -6.18 6.50
N ALA A 73 6.48 -6.33 6.30
CA ALA A 73 7.15 -5.81 5.10
C ALA A 73 6.60 -6.44 3.80
N MET A 74 6.27 -7.74 3.83
CA MET A 74 5.74 -8.46 2.66
C MET A 74 4.34 -7.99 2.21
N VAL A 75 3.57 -7.31 3.07
CA VAL A 75 2.28 -6.72 2.67
C VAL A 75 2.46 -5.71 1.53
N ALA A 76 3.60 -5.01 1.47
CA ALA A 76 3.90 -4.06 0.41
C ALA A 76 3.97 -4.70 -0.99
N VAL A 77 4.31 -6.00 -1.08
CA VAL A 77 4.35 -6.74 -2.36
C VAL A 77 2.95 -6.84 -2.99
N GLY A 78 1.89 -6.88 -2.16
CA GLY A 78 0.50 -6.84 -2.64
C GLY A 78 0.19 -5.57 -3.43
N GLY A 79 0.79 -4.43 -3.06
CA GLY A 79 0.66 -3.18 -3.81
C GLY A 79 1.32 -3.24 -5.19
N CYS A 80 2.44 -3.97 -5.32
CA CYS A 80 3.10 -4.19 -6.61
C CYS A 80 2.22 -5.05 -7.52
N ALA A 81 1.61 -6.12 -7.00
CA ALA A 81 0.68 -6.95 -7.77
C ALA A 81 -0.54 -6.15 -8.29
N GLN A 82 -1.11 -5.28 -7.44
CA GLN A 82 -2.17 -4.37 -7.88
C GLN A 82 -1.68 -3.39 -8.96
N GLY A 83 -0.46 -2.86 -8.81
CA GLY A 83 0.17 -1.97 -9.79
C GLY A 83 0.34 -2.63 -11.17
N ILE A 84 0.77 -3.90 -11.21
CA ILE A 84 0.90 -4.67 -12.46
C ILE A 84 -0.46 -4.81 -13.16
N GLY A 85 -1.53 -5.10 -12.40
CA GLY A 85 -2.89 -5.18 -12.96
C GLY A 85 -3.36 -3.87 -13.60
N GLN A 86 -3.05 -2.73 -12.96
CA GLN A 86 -3.37 -1.40 -13.51
C GLN A 86 -2.54 -1.06 -14.75
N LEU A 87 -1.27 -1.46 -14.77
CA LEU A 87 -0.37 -1.28 -15.90
C LEU A 87 -0.90 -2.00 -17.16
N PHE A 88 -1.28 -3.28 -17.02
CA PHE A 88 -1.85 -4.03 -18.14
C PHE A 88 -3.24 -3.53 -18.54
N ALA A 89 -4.07 -3.08 -17.59
CA ALA A 89 -5.35 -2.46 -17.91
C ALA A 89 -5.17 -1.18 -18.77
N ALA A 90 -4.20 -0.33 -18.42
CA ALA A 90 -3.86 0.86 -19.17
C ALA A 90 -3.32 0.54 -20.57
N LEU A 91 -2.50 -0.51 -20.72
CA LEU A 91 -2.01 -0.97 -22.02
C LEU A 91 -3.17 -1.41 -22.93
N VAL A 92 -4.11 -2.22 -22.44
CA VAL A 92 -5.24 -2.70 -23.24
C VAL A 92 -6.11 -1.53 -23.71
N VAL A 93 -6.42 -0.59 -22.81
CA VAL A 93 -7.20 0.61 -23.16
C VAL A 93 -6.43 1.53 -24.12
N GLY A 94 -5.11 1.65 -23.94
CA GLY A 94 -4.25 2.44 -24.82
C GLY A 94 -4.17 1.87 -26.23
N MET A 95 -4.01 0.55 -26.35
CA MET A 95 -4.01 -0.18 -27.62
C MET A 95 -5.37 -0.10 -28.33
N ALA A 96 -6.47 -0.17 -27.57
CA ALA A 96 -7.82 -0.03 -28.12
C ALA A 96 -8.10 1.36 -28.70
N ARG A 97 -7.42 2.41 -28.20
CA ARG A 97 -7.57 3.79 -28.68
C ARG A 97 -6.70 4.10 -29.90
N ASN A 98 -5.48 3.57 -29.94
CA ASN A 98 -4.61 3.73 -31.10
C ASN A 98 -3.73 2.49 -31.33
N PRO A 99 -4.15 1.54 -32.18
CA PRO A 99 -3.41 0.30 -32.42
C PRO A 99 -2.13 0.52 -33.23
N SER A 100 -1.93 1.68 -33.88
CA SER A 100 -0.73 1.92 -34.69
C SER A 100 0.54 2.07 -33.86
N MET A 101 0.42 2.44 -32.57
CA MET A 101 1.56 2.65 -31.66
C MET A 101 1.74 1.49 -30.67
N LYS A 102 1.30 0.27 -31.04
CA LYS A 102 1.31 -0.88 -30.13
C LYS A 102 2.71 -1.23 -29.60
N GLU A 103 3.73 -1.13 -30.45
CA GLU A 103 5.09 -1.54 -30.09
C GLU A 103 5.71 -0.57 -29.07
N ASP A 104 5.45 0.73 -29.22
CA ASP A 104 5.92 1.76 -28.28
C ASP A 104 5.18 1.64 -26.93
N LEU A 105 3.85 1.46 -26.96
CA LEU A 105 3.05 1.29 -25.74
C LEU A 105 3.43 0.02 -24.98
N PHE A 106 3.72 -1.06 -25.70
CA PHE A 106 4.19 -2.32 -25.10
C PHE A 106 5.59 -2.14 -24.51
N THR A 107 6.49 -1.44 -25.20
CA THR A 107 7.84 -1.14 -24.70
C THR A 107 7.79 -0.31 -23.41
N TYR A 108 6.95 0.74 -23.35
CA TYR A 108 6.77 1.53 -22.12
C TYR A 108 6.15 0.71 -20.99
N THR A 109 5.24 -0.19 -21.32
CA THR A 109 4.64 -1.12 -20.34
C THR A 109 5.68 -2.11 -19.81
N LEU A 110 6.58 -2.63 -20.65
CA LEU A 110 7.66 -3.50 -20.18
C LEU A 110 8.66 -2.75 -19.28
N ILE A 111 8.97 -1.49 -19.58
CA ILE A 111 9.80 -0.65 -18.69
C ILE A 111 9.09 -0.46 -17.34
N GLY A 112 7.79 -0.16 -17.35
CA GLY A 112 6.98 -0.05 -16.13
C GLY A 112 6.91 -1.35 -15.33
N MET A 113 6.76 -2.49 -16.01
CA MET A 113 6.74 -3.81 -15.37
C MET A 113 8.10 -4.12 -14.73
N GLY A 114 9.22 -3.86 -15.43
CA GLY A 114 10.56 -4.02 -14.87
C GLY A 114 10.80 -3.17 -13.62
N PHE A 115 10.25 -1.95 -13.58
CA PHE A 115 10.33 -1.10 -12.38
C PHE A 115 9.49 -1.64 -11.21
N LEU A 116 8.29 -2.16 -11.48
CA LEU A 116 7.43 -2.79 -10.46
C LEU A 116 8.05 -4.08 -9.91
N GLU A 117 8.67 -4.90 -10.77
CA GLU A 117 9.43 -6.09 -10.35
C GLU A 117 10.67 -5.71 -9.54
N PHE A 118 11.39 -4.65 -9.91
CA PHE A 118 12.50 -4.14 -9.11
C PHE A 118 12.05 -3.72 -7.71
N LEU A 119 10.93 -3.02 -7.59
CA LEU A 119 10.35 -2.67 -6.28
C LEU A 119 9.95 -3.91 -5.48
N ALA A 120 9.35 -4.91 -6.11
CA ALA A 120 8.99 -6.17 -5.45
C ALA A 120 10.24 -6.90 -4.92
N ILE A 121 11.30 -6.99 -5.72
CA ILE A 121 12.57 -7.61 -5.31
C ILE A 121 13.21 -6.81 -4.16
N VAL A 122 13.20 -5.47 -4.20
CA VAL A 122 13.73 -4.65 -3.11
C VAL A 122 12.98 -4.90 -1.80
N VAL A 123 11.65 -5.00 -1.83
CA VAL A 123 10.84 -5.34 -0.65
C VAL A 123 11.20 -6.74 -0.13
N ILE A 124 11.30 -7.73 -1.02
CA ILE A 124 11.67 -9.10 -0.65
C ILE A 124 13.09 -9.15 -0.05
N LEU A 125 14.04 -8.39 -0.60
CA LEU A 125 15.39 -8.30 -0.06
C LEU A 125 15.39 -7.70 1.35
N ILE A 126 14.62 -6.64 1.60
CA ILE A 126 14.49 -6.05 2.93
C ILE A 126 13.84 -7.03 3.90
N ALA A 127 12.79 -7.75 3.49
CA ALA A 127 12.17 -8.80 4.28
C ALA A 127 13.15 -9.94 4.61
N GLY A 128 13.98 -10.35 3.63
CA GLY A 128 15.02 -11.36 3.81
C GLY A 128 16.15 -10.90 4.74
N LEU A 129 16.54 -9.62 4.64
CA LEU A 129 17.50 -9.02 5.56
C LEU A 129 16.93 -8.98 6.98
N LEU A 130 15.67 -8.59 7.17
CA LEU A 130 15.02 -8.63 8.49
C LEU A 130 15.03 -10.04 9.08
N LEU A 131 14.68 -11.06 8.28
CA LEU A 131 14.66 -12.44 8.72
C LEU A 131 16.04 -12.96 9.18
N TYR A 132 17.13 -12.49 8.58
CA TYR A 132 18.49 -12.89 8.93
C TYR A 132 19.23 -11.92 9.86
N SER A 133 18.66 -10.75 10.15
CA SER A 133 19.32 -9.69 10.96
C SER A 133 19.36 -10.00 12.45
N GLU A 134 18.82 -11.14 12.91
CA GLU A 134 18.69 -11.53 14.32
C GLU A 134 19.49 -12.78 14.74
#